data_AF-A0A256YAG1-F1
#
_entry.id   AF-A0A256YAG1-F1
#
_cell.length_a   1.000
_cell.length_b   1.000
_cell.length_c   1.000
_cell.angle_alpha   90.00
_cell.angle_beta   90.00
_cell.angle_gamma   90.00
#
_symmetry.space_group_name_H-M   'P 1'
#
loop_
_entity.id
_entity.type
_entity.pdbx_description
1 polymer ?
#
loop_
_entity_poly.entity_id
_entity_poly.type
_entity_poly.pdbx_seq_one_letter_code
_entity_poly.pdbx_strand_id
1 'polypeptide(L)'
;MYFRILLFTWGFSFIFAEILGILFYYLFSTINMGQVLVYVISDMVIVTVRFSSLLYFSKMSRVSLADAIYKPLRMNRSILLCLIICIVLLDYLLTMSTYGVYKPQLLDYNYYVEKGLLWGFPFKILYYLSEIIVMNYMYILAKNTWSFTKHHITSGTLFLILGWALLHIFAKNVLVAFYAVVLVILFYLGYEYTGSPLTPIILWFTVLIV
;
A
#
# COMPACT_ATOMS: atom_id res chain seq x y z
N MET A 1 -11.66 6.25 23.42
CA MET A 1 -11.15 7.60 23.09
C MET A 1 -9.73 7.54 22.51
N TYR A 2 -8.78 6.86 23.16
CA TYR A 2 -7.39 6.72 22.68
C TYR A 2 -7.22 6.09 21.29
N PHE A 3 -8.04 5.10 20.91
CA PHE A 3 -7.92 4.43 19.60
C PHE A 3 -8.16 5.35 18.39
N ARG A 4 -9.08 6.32 18.51
CA ARG A 4 -9.33 7.29 17.43
C ARG A 4 -8.14 8.25 17.26
N ILE A 5 -7.60 8.73 18.38
CA ILE A 5 -6.42 9.59 18.41
C ILE A 5 -5.22 8.84 17.81
N LEU A 6 -5.01 7.58 18.21
CA LEU A 6 -4.02 6.67 17.65
C LEU A 6 -4.11 6.55 16.12
N LEU A 7 -5.33 6.47 15.60
CA LEU A 7 -5.56 6.29 14.17
C LEU A 7 -5.29 7.57 13.37
N PHE A 8 -5.62 8.74 13.94
CA PHE A 8 -5.26 10.05 13.36
C PHE A 8 -3.75 10.33 13.45
N THR A 9 -3.12 10.13 14.61
CA THR A 9 -1.66 10.33 14.77
C THR A 9 -0.86 9.39 13.90
N TRP A 10 -1.37 8.18 13.68
CA TRP A 10 -0.83 7.24 12.71
C TRP A 10 -0.95 7.78 11.27
N GLY A 11 -2.12 8.30 10.87
CA GLY A 11 -2.30 8.89 9.53
C GLY A 11 -1.31 10.02 9.26
N PHE A 12 -1.07 10.87 10.27
CA PHE A 12 -0.03 11.90 10.21
C PHE A 12 1.38 11.31 10.07
N SER A 13 1.70 10.21 10.75
CA SER A 13 3.01 9.56 10.61
C SER A 13 3.28 9.04 9.20
N PHE A 14 2.25 8.59 8.49
CA PHE A 14 2.36 8.15 7.10
C PHE A 14 2.62 9.31 6.15
N ILE A 15 1.86 10.40 6.29
CA ILE A 15 2.09 11.64 5.54
C ILE A 15 3.49 12.18 5.82
N PHE A 16 3.92 12.15 7.08
CA PHE A 16 5.25 12.57 7.50
C PHE A 16 6.37 11.71 6.88
N ALA A 17 6.17 10.39 6.77
CA ALA A 17 7.11 9.50 6.09
C ALA A 17 7.33 9.91 4.62
N GLU A 18 6.25 10.18 3.88
CA GLU A 18 6.32 10.65 2.49
C GLU A 18 7.03 12.01 2.38
N ILE A 19 6.69 12.97 3.25
CA ILE A 19 7.33 14.29 3.27
C ILE A 19 8.83 14.17 3.51
N LEU A 20 9.25 13.32 4.46
CA LEU A 20 10.67 13.06 4.71
C LEU A 20 11.35 12.42 3.50
N GLY A 21 10.71 11.46 2.83
CA GLY A 21 11.22 10.86 1.61
C GLY A 21 11.47 11.91 0.53
N ILE A 22 10.49 12.80 0.28
CA ILE A 22 10.60 13.90 -0.67
C ILE A 22 11.72 14.87 -0.29
N LEU A 23 11.82 15.24 1.00
CA LEU A 23 12.88 16.12 1.48
C LEU A 23 14.27 15.53 1.24
N PHE A 24 14.45 14.25 1.55
CA PHE A 24 15.71 13.54 1.34
C PHE A 24 16.04 13.40 -0.15
N TYR A 25 15.03 13.15 -0.99
CA TYR A 25 15.20 13.15 -2.45
C TYR A 25 15.75 14.48 -2.95
N TYR A 26 15.16 15.61 -2.52
CA TYR A 26 15.65 16.94 -2.89
C TYR A 26 17.06 17.22 -2.35
N LEU A 27 17.31 16.88 -1.08
CA LEU A 27 18.60 17.14 -0.44
C LEU A 27 19.76 16.38 -1.09
N PHE A 28 19.57 15.11 -1.46
CA PHE A 28 20.63 14.36 -2.13
C PHE A 28 20.76 14.69 -3.62
N SER A 29 19.68 15.15 -4.25
CA SER A 29 19.73 15.68 -5.62
C SER A 29 20.59 16.94 -5.73
N THR A 30 20.58 17.82 -4.72
CA THR A 30 21.38 19.06 -4.73
C THR A 30 22.88 18.81 -4.52
N ILE A 31 23.28 17.64 -4.02
CA ILE A 31 24.68 17.24 -3.81
C ILE A 31 25.22 16.43 -5.03
N ASN A 32 24.50 16.44 -6.16
CA ASN A 32 24.85 15.71 -7.39
C ASN A 32 25.08 14.19 -7.19
N MET A 33 24.39 13.58 -6.22
CA MET A 33 24.36 12.12 -6.13
C MET A 33 23.65 11.51 -7.34
N GLY A 34 24.07 10.31 -7.75
CA GLY A 34 23.44 9.60 -8.86
C GLY A 34 21.94 9.36 -8.59
N GLN A 35 21.08 9.63 -9.58
CA GLN A 35 19.62 9.61 -9.43
C GLN A 35 19.08 8.33 -8.78
N VAL A 36 19.58 7.15 -9.17
CA VAL A 36 19.11 5.87 -8.59
C VAL A 36 19.45 5.78 -7.10
N LEU A 37 20.63 6.23 -6.68
CA LEU A 37 21.01 6.24 -5.28
C LEU A 37 20.10 7.16 -4.46
N VAL A 38 19.75 8.33 -5.01
CA VAL A 38 18.81 9.27 -4.40
C VAL A 38 17.43 8.61 -4.19
N TYR A 39 16.91 7.92 -5.21
CA TYR A 39 15.65 7.18 -5.09
C TYR A 39 15.71 6.09 -4.03
N VAL A 40 16.76 5.27 -4.03
CA VAL A 40 16.93 4.18 -3.05
C VAL A 40 17.01 4.73 -1.63
N ILE A 41 17.74 5.82 -1.41
CA ILE A 41 17.84 6.45 -0.08
C ILE A 41 16.48 7.00 0.34
N SER A 42 15.77 7.69 -0.55
CA SER A 42 14.43 8.23 -0.29
C SER A 42 13.45 7.11 0.09
N ASP A 43 13.37 6.04 -0.69
CA ASP A 43 12.53 4.87 -0.43
C ASP A 43 12.88 4.23 0.92
N MET A 44 14.18 4.12 1.26
CA MET A 44 14.62 3.55 2.53
C MET A 44 14.27 4.41 3.74
N VAL A 45 14.32 5.73 3.62
CA VAL A 45 13.85 6.65 4.66
C VAL A 45 12.35 6.44 4.90
N ILE A 46 11.56 6.38 3.83
CA ILE A 46 10.11 6.14 3.93
C ILE A 46 9.83 4.80 4.62
N VAL A 47 10.46 3.72 4.18
CA VAL A 47 10.33 2.38 4.77
C VAL A 47 10.68 2.39 6.26
N THR A 48 11.79 3.03 6.62
CA THR A 48 12.27 3.10 8.02
C THR A 48 11.28 3.84 8.91
N VAL A 49 10.77 4.99 8.45
CA VAL A 49 9.79 5.79 9.22
C VAL A 49 8.47 5.04 9.35
N ARG A 50 7.99 4.41 8.27
CA ARG A 50 6.76 3.60 8.27
C ARG A 50 6.84 2.45 9.26
N PHE A 51 7.89 1.64 9.22
CA PHE A 51 8.05 0.52 10.15
C PHE A 51 8.29 0.98 11.59
N SER A 52 9.07 2.04 11.81
CA SER A 52 9.28 2.59 13.16
C SER A 52 7.98 3.08 13.78
N SER A 53 7.16 3.76 12.98
CA SER A 53 5.83 4.22 13.38
C SER A 53 4.92 3.03 13.65
N LEU A 54 4.89 2.04 12.77
CA LEU A 54 4.09 0.83 12.93
C LEU A 54 4.46 0.05 14.20
N LEU A 55 5.75 -0.09 14.52
CA LEU A 55 6.24 -0.69 15.77
C LEU A 55 5.83 0.11 17.02
N TYR A 56 5.90 1.43 16.95
CA TYR A 56 5.45 2.29 18.04
C TYR A 56 3.95 2.13 18.29
N PHE A 57 3.15 2.18 17.23
CA PHE A 57 1.70 2.09 17.33
C PHE A 57 1.20 0.68 17.63
N SER A 58 1.91 -0.38 17.24
CA SER A 58 1.57 -1.76 17.63
C SER A 58 1.77 -2.01 19.12
N LYS A 59 2.74 -1.32 19.75
CA LYS A 59 2.93 -1.38 21.22
C LYS A 59 1.84 -0.62 21.98
N MET A 60 1.36 0.47 21.40
CA MET A 60 0.33 1.32 22.01
C MET A 60 -1.09 0.80 21.78
N SER A 61 -1.30 0.03 20.72
CA SER A 61 -2.58 -0.60 20.41
C SER A 61 -2.64 -2.04 20.93
N ARG A 62 -3.84 -2.65 20.91
CA ARG A 62 -4.02 -4.09 21.19
C ARG A 62 -3.89 -4.97 19.93
N VAL A 63 -3.51 -4.40 18.79
CA VAL A 63 -3.41 -5.11 17.51
C VAL A 63 -1.98 -5.63 17.36
N SER A 64 -1.83 -6.96 17.22
CA SER A 64 -0.53 -7.57 16.98
C SER A 64 -0.02 -7.22 15.58
N LEU A 65 1.27 -6.91 15.50
CA LEU A 65 1.99 -6.69 14.24
C LEU A 65 1.90 -7.93 13.33
N ALA A 66 1.89 -9.13 13.93
CA ALA A 66 1.78 -10.38 13.21
C ALA A 66 0.45 -10.48 12.45
N ASP A 67 -0.65 -9.99 13.04
CA ASP A 67 -1.98 -10.04 12.41
C ASP A 67 -2.07 -9.16 11.15
N ALA A 68 -1.20 -8.16 11.01
CA ALA A 68 -1.11 -7.30 9.83
C ALA A 68 -0.15 -7.82 8.75
N ILE A 69 0.79 -8.69 9.12
CA ILE A 69 1.84 -9.20 8.22
C ILE A 69 1.49 -10.60 7.71
N TYR A 70 1.14 -11.51 8.62
CA TYR A 70 1.01 -12.92 8.30
C TYR A 70 -0.06 -13.61 9.14
N LYS A 71 -1.01 -14.22 8.43
CA LYS A 71 -1.89 -15.24 8.98
C LYS A 71 -2.12 -16.29 7.90
N PRO A 72 -2.07 -17.59 8.22
CA PRO A 72 -2.23 -18.63 7.22
C PRO A 72 -3.55 -18.46 6.44
N LEU A 73 -3.48 -18.59 5.12
CA LEU A 73 -4.64 -18.55 4.24
C LEU A 73 -5.53 -19.75 4.55
N ARG A 74 -6.76 -19.50 5.02
CA ARG A 74 -7.73 -20.56 5.36
C ARG A 74 -8.62 -21.00 4.20
N MET A 75 -8.39 -20.49 2.98
CA MET A 75 -9.40 -20.47 1.93
C MET A 75 -9.28 -21.60 0.89
N ASN A 76 -10.40 -21.84 0.21
CA ASN A 76 -10.51 -22.57 -1.04
C ASN A 76 -9.80 -21.79 -2.18
N ARG A 77 -8.78 -22.39 -2.81
CA ARG A 77 -7.86 -21.72 -3.76
C ARG A 77 -8.56 -21.00 -4.92
N SER A 78 -9.77 -21.44 -5.27
CA SER A 78 -10.57 -20.93 -6.40
C SER A 78 -11.00 -19.46 -6.25
N ILE A 79 -11.33 -18.99 -5.04
CA ILE A 79 -11.75 -17.59 -4.84
C ILE A 79 -10.57 -16.64 -4.98
N LEU A 80 -9.39 -17.02 -4.49
CA LEU A 80 -8.17 -16.21 -4.63
C LEU A 80 -7.79 -16.09 -6.10
N LEU A 81 -7.86 -17.20 -6.84
CA LEU A 81 -7.60 -17.24 -8.27
C LEU A 81 -8.60 -16.37 -9.06
N CYS A 82 -9.89 -16.40 -8.70
CA CYS A 82 -10.89 -15.52 -9.27
C CYS A 82 -10.58 -14.03 -9.04
N LEU A 83 -10.21 -13.66 -7.80
CA LEU A 83 -9.82 -12.28 -7.47
C LEU A 83 -8.57 -11.84 -8.26
N ILE A 84 -7.55 -12.69 -8.37
CA ILE A 84 -6.36 -12.44 -9.18
C ILE A 84 -6.76 -12.17 -10.63
N ILE A 85 -7.56 -13.04 -11.26
CA ILE A 85 -8.01 -12.85 -12.64
C ILE A 85 -8.77 -11.53 -12.80
N CYS A 86 -9.69 -11.23 -11.88
CA CYS A 86 -10.44 -9.97 -11.92
C CYS A 86 -9.53 -8.74 -11.87
N ILE A 87 -8.51 -8.75 -11.01
CA ILE A 87 -7.56 -7.65 -10.88
C ILE A 87 -6.69 -7.52 -12.13
N VAL A 88 -6.19 -8.63 -12.66
CA VAL A 88 -5.40 -8.64 -13.91
C VAL A 88 -6.21 -8.06 -15.07
N LEU A 89 -7.47 -8.47 -15.21
CA LEU A 89 -8.36 -7.93 -16.24
C LEU A 89 -8.64 -6.44 -16.01
N LEU A 90 -8.87 -6.02 -14.77
CA LEU A 90 -9.12 -4.62 -14.43
C LEU A 90 -7.91 -3.75 -14.76
N ASP A 91 -6.70 -4.17 -14.37
CA ASP A 91 -5.47 -3.43 -14.62
C ASP A 91 -5.15 -3.37 -16.11
N TYR A 92 -5.35 -4.48 -16.84
CA TYR A 92 -5.21 -4.52 -18.30
C TYR A 92 -6.17 -3.54 -18.99
N LEU A 93 -7.46 -3.54 -18.61
CA LEU A 93 -8.45 -2.62 -19.18
C LEU A 93 -8.11 -1.16 -18.88
N LEU A 94 -7.62 -0.86 -17.67
CA LEU A 94 -7.20 0.48 -17.30
C LEU A 94 -5.99 0.92 -18.12
N THR A 95 -4.97 0.07 -18.24
CA THR A 95 -3.75 0.35 -19.01
C THR A 95 -4.06 0.58 -20.48
N MET A 96 -4.95 -0.23 -21.08
CA MET A 96 -5.37 -0.04 -22.47
C MET A 96 -6.22 1.22 -22.67
N SER A 97 -7.12 1.55 -21.74
CA SER A 97 -7.97 2.75 -21.84
C SER A 97 -7.22 4.07 -21.58
N THR A 98 -6.07 4.01 -20.91
CA THR A 98 -5.26 5.18 -20.54
C THR A 98 -3.90 5.20 -21.19
N TYR A 99 -3.77 4.57 -22.36
CA TYR A 99 -2.50 4.36 -23.06
C TYR A 99 -1.59 5.61 -23.02
N GLY A 100 -0.45 5.50 -22.32
CA GLY A 100 0.52 6.58 -22.15
C GLY A 100 0.35 7.49 -20.93
N VAL A 101 -0.79 7.45 -20.23
CA VAL A 101 -1.10 8.24 -19.02
C VAL A 101 -0.86 7.42 -17.75
N TYR A 102 -1.16 6.12 -17.78
CA TYR A 102 -0.85 5.18 -16.70
C TYR A 102 0.20 4.19 -17.20
N LYS A 103 1.34 4.11 -16.52
CA LYS A 103 2.33 3.06 -16.76
C LYS A 103 2.07 1.92 -15.77
N PRO A 104 2.01 0.65 -16.23
CA PRO A 104 1.91 -0.49 -15.34
C PRO A 104 3.02 -0.41 -14.28
N GLN A 105 2.65 -0.61 -13.02
CA GLN A 105 3.51 -0.41 -11.87
C GLN A 105 4.46 -1.60 -11.70
N LEU A 106 5.25 -1.93 -12.74
CA LEU A 106 6.27 -2.99 -12.79
C LEU A 106 7.42 -2.77 -11.79
N LEU A 107 7.14 -2.24 -10.60
CA LEU A 107 8.06 -1.91 -9.54
C LEU A 107 9.25 -1.06 -10.04
N ASP A 108 9.03 -0.30 -11.12
CA ASP A 108 10.07 0.41 -11.88
C ASP A 108 11.26 -0.47 -12.28
N TYR A 109 11.08 -1.78 -12.47
CA TYR A 109 12.16 -2.72 -12.78
C TYR A 109 12.98 -2.28 -13.99
N ASN A 110 12.31 -1.89 -15.08
CA ASN A 110 12.96 -1.41 -16.29
C ASN A 110 13.85 -0.18 -16.03
N TYR A 111 13.45 0.71 -15.12
CA TYR A 111 14.26 1.86 -14.74
C TYR A 111 15.58 1.44 -14.07
N TYR A 112 15.55 0.44 -13.18
CA TYR A 112 16.76 -0.07 -12.53
C TYR A 112 17.66 -0.85 -13.51
N VAL A 113 17.08 -1.54 -14.49
CA VAL A 113 17.82 -2.20 -15.58
C VAL A 113 18.51 -1.16 -16.47
N GLU A 114 17.78 -0.16 -16.97
CA GLU A 114 18.30 0.89 -17.85
C GLU A 114 19.43 1.70 -17.21
N LYS A 115 19.36 1.89 -15.88
CA LYS A 115 20.39 2.61 -15.12
C LYS A 115 21.54 1.70 -14.66
N GLY A 116 21.53 0.40 -14.96
CA GLY A 116 22.59 -0.54 -14.61
C GLY A 116 22.73 -0.80 -13.10
N LEU A 117 21.69 -0.55 -12.31
CA LEU A 117 21.72 -0.57 -10.84
C LEU A 117 20.60 -1.45 -10.26
N LEU A 118 20.54 -2.70 -10.74
CA LEU A 118 19.56 -3.72 -10.32
C LEU A 118 19.57 -4.01 -8.81
N TRP A 119 20.68 -3.76 -8.12
CA TRP A 119 20.77 -3.91 -6.66
C TRP A 119 19.84 -2.95 -5.90
N GLY A 120 19.36 -1.87 -6.52
CA GLY A 120 18.38 -0.95 -5.96
C GLY A 120 16.95 -1.51 -5.92
N PHE A 121 16.65 -2.48 -6.78
CA PHE A 121 15.30 -3.02 -6.96
C PHE A 121 14.67 -3.67 -5.70
N PRO A 122 15.41 -4.46 -4.89
CA PRO A 122 14.88 -4.98 -3.62
C PRO A 122 14.36 -3.91 -2.66
N PHE A 123 14.94 -2.70 -2.66
CA PHE A 123 14.46 -1.60 -1.82
C PHE A 123 13.12 -1.06 -2.29
N LYS A 124 12.85 -1.08 -3.60
CA LYS A 124 11.54 -0.75 -4.15
C LYS A 124 10.48 -1.77 -3.75
N ILE A 125 10.83 -3.06 -3.74
CA ILE A 125 9.94 -4.11 -3.20
C ILE A 125 9.62 -3.85 -1.72
N LEU A 126 10.63 -3.51 -0.92
CA LEU A 126 10.44 -3.16 0.49
C LEU A 126 9.56 -1.92 0.68
N TYR A 127 9.70 -0.91 -0.19
CA TYR A 127 8.84 0.27 -0.21
C TYR A 127 7.36 -0.12 -0.34
N TYR A 128 6.99 -0.89 -1.37
CA TYR A 128 5.60 -1.31 -1.56
C TYR A 128 5.13 -2.27 -0.47
N LEU A 129 5.97 -3.22 -0.05
CA LEU A 129 5.63 -4.13 1.04
C LEU A 129 5.33 -3.36 2.34
N SER A 130 6.14 -2.34 2.64
CA SER A 130 5.92 -1.48 3.82
C SER A 130 4.58 -0.77 3.75
N GLU A 131 4.16 -0.30 2.57
CA GLU A 131 2.86 0.33 2.35
C GLU A 131 1.71 -0.64 2.59
N ILE A 132 1.79 -1.84 2.02
CA ILE A 132 0.73 -2.84 2.14
C ILE A 132 0.56 -3.29 3.59
N ILE A 133 1.66 -3.57 4.31
CA ILE A 133 1.63 -3.95 5.74
C ILE A 133 1.00 -2.84 6.56
N VAL A 134 1.37 -1.59 6.27
CA VAL A 134 0.79 -0.40 6.87
C VAL A 134 -0.72 -0.33 6.62
N MET A 135 -1.17 -0.52 5.37
CA MET A 135 -2.59 -0.50 5.03
C MET A 135 -3.37 -1.64 5.71
N ASN A 136 -2.80 -2.84 5.78
CA ASN A 136 -3.40 -3.97 6.50
C ASN A 136 -3.57 -3.65 7.99
N TYR A 137 -2.54 -3.05 8.61
CA TYR A 137 -2.61 -2.65 10.00
C TYR A 137 -3.68 -1.57 10.23
N MET A 138 -3.76 -0.56 9.36
CA MET A 138 -4.80 0.47 9.40
C MET A 138 -6.19 -0.14 9.29
N TYR A 139 -6.38 -1.07 8.35
CA TYR A 139 -7.63 -1.75 8.13
C TYR A 139 -8.12 -2.43 9.41
N ILE A 140 -7.25 -3.22 10.04
CA ILE A 140 -7.55 -3.96 11.26
C ILE A 140 -7.86 -3.00 12.41
N LEU A 141 -7.05 -1.95 12.58
CA LEU A 141 -7.24 -0.96 13.63
C LEU A 141 -8.57 -0.21 13.48
N ALA A 142 -8.89 0.25 12.28
CA ALA A 142 -10.15 0.92 11.96
C ALA A 142 -11.35 -0.01 12.16
N LYS A 143 -11.26 -1.26 11.69
CA LYS A 143 -12.27 -2.30 11.89
C LYS A 143 -12.58 -2.54 13.36
N ASN A 144 -11.54 -2.61 14.20
CA ASN A 144 -11.69 -2.83 15.63
C ASN A 144 -12.18 -1.57 16.38
N THR A 145 -11.93 -0.38 15.83
CA THR A 145 -12.26 0.90 16.48
C THR A 145 -13.69 1.35 16.20
N TRP A 146 -14.19 1.12 14.98
CA TRP A 146 -15.54 1.45 14.58
C TRP A 146 -16.28 0.19 14.13
N SER A 147 -17.18 -0.30 14.96
CA SER A 147 -18.13 -1.34 14.57
C SER A 147 -19.23 -0.72 13.70
N PHE A 148 -18.93 -0.50 12.42
CA PHE A 148 -20.00 -0.39 11.43
C PHE A 148 -20.59 -1.78 11.18
N THR A 149 -21.84 -1.81 10.72
CA THR A 149 -22.72 -2.98 10.59
C THR A 149 -22.07 -4.20 9.91
N LYS A 150 -22.67 -5.38 10.13
CA LYS A 150 -22.26 -6.74 9.69
C LYS A 150 -22.22 -6.93 8.15
N HIS A 151 -21.70 -5.99 7.38
CA HIS A 151 -21.59 -6.06 5.92
C HIS A 151 -20.15 -6.23 5.47
N HIS A 152 -19.99 -6.73 4.23
CA HIS A 152 -18.68 -7.02 3.63
C HIS A 152 -17.78 -5.78 3.47
N ILE A 153 -18.35 -4.57 3.46
CA ILE A 153 -17.61 -3.31 3.52
C ILE A 153 -17.54 -2.88 4.99
N THR A 154 -16.36 -3.05 5.57
CA THR A 154 -16.08 -2.67 6.97
C THR A 154 -15.63 -1.21 7.08
N SER A 155 -15.62 -0.69 8.30
CA SER A 155 -15.03 0.62 8.63
C SER A 155 -13.56 0.74 8.22
N GLY A 156 -12.81 -0.35 8.21
CA GLY A 156 -11.45 -0.39 7.68
C GLY A 156 -11.40 -0.12 6.18
N THR A 157 -12.34 -0.67 5.41
CA THR A 157 -12.44 -0.43 3.96
C THR A 157 -12.73 1.03 3.68
N LEU A 158 -13.72 1.60 4.38
CA LEU A 158 -14.07 3.02 4.26
C LEU A 158 -12.91 3.92 4.66
N PHE A 159 -12.19 3.57 5.73
CA PHE A 159 -11.04 4.35 6.17
C PHE A 159 -9.94 4.39 5.11
N LEU A 160 -9.64 3.26 4.46
CA LEU A 160 -8.65 3.22 3.38
C LEU A 160 -9.11 3.94 2.11
N ILE A 161 -10.41 3.89 1.78
CA ILE A 161 -10.97 4.66 0.67
C ILE A 161 -10.77 6.15 0.91
N LEU A 162 -11.17 6.65 2.08
CA LEU A 162 -11.11 8.07 2.41
C LEU A 162 -9.68 8.55 2.63
N GLY A 163 -8.86 7.76 3.33
CA GLY A 163 -7.53 8.14 3.79
C GLY A 163 -6.38 7.82 2.84
N TRP A 164 -6.61 7.01 1.80
CA TRP A 164 -5.58 6.62 0.83
C TRP A 164 -6.09 6.74 -0.61
N ALA A 165 -7.18 6.07 -0.97
CA ALA A 165 -7.61 6.00 -2.37
C ALA A 165 -8.08 7.36 -2.94
N LEU A 166 -8.90 8.11 -2.20
CA LEU A 166 -9.41 9.41 -2.65
C LEU A 166 -8.33 10.49 -2.71
N LEU A 167 -7.22 10.35 -1.98
CA LEU A 167 -6.11 11.30 -2.05
C LEU A 167 -5.46 11.32 -3.44
N HIS A 168 -5.59 10.23 -4.22
CA HIS A 168 -5.13 10.19 -5.60
C HIS A 168 -5.88 11.17 -6.53
N ILE A 169 -7.05 11.69 -6.14
CA ILE A 169 -7.73 12.76 -6.91
C ILE A 169 -6.83 14.00 -6.98
N PHE A 170 -6.18 14.34 -5.87
CA PHE A 170 -5.33 15.53 -5.77
C PHE A 170 -3.92 15.27 -6.32
N ALA A 171 -3.38 14.07 -6.09
CA ALA A 171 -2.00 13.74 -6.46
C ALA A 171 -1.86 13.28 -7.91
N LYS A 172 -2.91 12.69 -8.50
CA LYS A 172 -2.88 12.09 -9.84
C LYS A 172 -4.09 12.59 -10.63
N ASN A 173 -5.16 11.81 -10.68
CA ASN A 173 -6.41 12.17 -11.36
C ASN A 173 -7.59 11.35 -10.82
N VAL A 174 -8.79 11.74 -11.23
CA VAL A 174 -10.06 11.11 -10.80
C VAL A 174 -10.13 9.63 -11.19
N LEU A 175 -9.63 9.26 -12.36
CA LEU A 175 -9.67 7.88 -12.85
C LEU A 175 -8.80 6.95 -11.99
N VAL A 176 -7.59 7.39 -11.64
CA VAL A 176 -6.67 6.65 -10.76
C VAL A 176 -7.25 6.53 -9.35
N ALA A 177 -7.93 7.56 -8.86
CA ALA A 177 -8.63 7.47 -7.58
C ALA A 177 -9.77 6.46 -7.61
N PHE A 178 -10.58 6.45 -8.68
CA PHE A 178 -11.64 5.44 -8.85
C PHE A 178 -11.06 4.03 -8.92
N TYR A 179 -9.98 3.84 -9.70
CA TYR A 179 -9.27 2.57 -9.75
C TYR A 179 -8.75 2.13 -8.38
N ALA A 180 -8.11 3.03 -7.64
CA ALA A 180 -7.62 2.78 -6.28
C ALA A 180 -8.76 2.39 -5.33
N VAL A 181 -9.94 3.01 -5.44
CA VAL A 181 -11.13 2.64 -4.65
C VAL A 181 -11.57 1.21 -4.97
N VAL A 182 -11.66 0.85 -6.25
CA VAL A 182 -12.04 -0.51 -6.68
C VAL A 182 -11.03 -1.54 -6.17
N LEU A 183 -9.74 -1.26 -6.27
CA LEU A 183 -8.68 -2.13 -5.75
C LEU A 183 -8.81 -2.34 -4.24
N VAL A 184 -8.96 -1.26 -3.46
CA VAL A 184 -9.16 -1.35 -2.00
C VAL A 184 -10.38 -2.22 -1.69
N ILE A 185 -11.49 -2.05 -2.40
CA ILE A 185 -12.68 -2.90 -2.19
C ILE A 185 -12.34 -4.37 -2.47
N LEU A 186 -11.74 -4.70 -3.61
CA LEU A 186 -11.43 -6.08 -3.98
C LEU A 186 -10.45 -6.73 -3.00
N PHE A 187 -9.37 -6.03 -2.62
CA PHE A 187 -8.35 -6.54 -1.71
C PHE A 187 -8.91 -6.86 -0.34
N TYR A 188 -9.72 -5.94 0.21
CA TYR A 188 -10.24 -6.08 1.57
C TYR A 188 -11.53 -6.89 1.65
N LEU A 189 -12.28 -7.04 0.56
CA LEU A 189 -13.24 -8.15 0.42
C LEU A 189 -12.51 -9.49 0.49
N GLY A 190 -11.43 -9.65 -0.27
CA GLY A 190 -10.56 -10.82 -0.20
C GLY A 190 -10.05 -11.09 1.22
N TYR A 191 -9.62 -10.04 1.94
CA TYR A 191 -9.25 -10.13 3.35
C TYR A 191 -10.40 -10.66 4.22
N GLU A 192 -11.61 -10.11 4.09
CA GLU A 192 -12.76 -10.53 4.91
C GLU A 192 -13.18 -11.99 4.64
N TYR A 193 -13.10 -12.44 3.38
CA TYR A 193 -13.39 -13.83 3.02
C TYR A 193 -12.31 -14.81 3.49
N THR A 194 -11.04 -14.40 3.48
CA THR A 194 -9.89 -15.27 3.82
C THR A 194 -9.50 -15.22 5.30
N GLY A 195 -9.85 -14.12 5.97
CA GLY A 195 -9.37 -13.78 7.31
C GLY A 195 -7.85 -13.62 7.39
N SER A 196 -7.17 -13.33 6.27
CA SER A 196 -5.71 -13.30 6.16
C SER A 196 -5.19 -12.00 5.50
N PRO A 197 -4.17 -11.34 6.10
CA PRO A 197 -3.49 -10.17 5.52
C PRO A 197 -2.66 -10.51 4.28
N LEU A 198 -2.38 -11.81 4.05
CA LEU A 198 -1.67 -12.26 2.86
C LEU A 198 -2.48 -12.04 1.59
N THR A 199 -3.82 -12.03 1.69
CA THR A 199 -4.68 -11.85 0.53
C THR A 199 -4.48 -10.46 -0.09
N PRO A 200 -4.64 -9.34 0.65
CA PRO A 200 -4.24 -8.03 0.15
C PRO A 200 -2.81 -7.99 -0.39
N ILE A 201 -1.84 -8.62 0.28
CA ILE A 201 -0.43 -8.64 -0.16
C ILE A 201 -0.29 -9.28 -1.54
N ILE A 202 -0.83 -10.48 -1.74
CA ILE A 202 -0.76 -11.21 -3.01
C ILE A 202 -1.45 -10.40 -4.12
N LEU A 203 -2.64 -9.86 -3.84
CA LEU A 203 -3.43 -9.12 -4.82
C LEU A 203 -2.76 -7.80 -5.21
N TRP A 204 -2.15 -7.09 -4.26
CA TRP A 204 -1.33 -5.91 -4.52
C TRP A 204 -0.11 -6.23 -5.38
N PHE A 205 0.66 -7.25 -5.02
CA PHE A 205 1.82 -7.66 -5.82
C PHE A 205 1.42 -8.15 -7.21
N THR A 206 0.21 -8.69 -7.38
CA THR A 206 -0.32 -9.02 -8.71
C THR A 206 -0.44 -7.75 -9.56
N VAL A 207 -1.01 -6.65 -9.03
CA VAL A 207 -1.07 -5.36 -9.75
C VAL A 207 0.32 -4.80 -10.03
N LEU A 208 1.28 -5.01 -9.13
CA LEU A 208 2.64 -4.48 -9.28
C LEU A 208 3.51 -5.29 -10.28
N ILE A 209 3.04 -6.44 -10.76
CA ILE A 209 3.83 -7.33 -11.64
C ILE A 209 3.20 -7.46 -13.04
N VAL A 210 1.91 -7.20 -13.16
CA VAL A 210 1.14 -7.26 -14.41
C VAL A 210 1.23 -5.92 -15.15
#